data_AF-A0A7C1KG58-F1
#
_entry.id   AF-A0A7C1KG58-F1
#
_cell.length_a   1.000
_cell.length_b   1.000
_cell.length_c   1.000
_cell.angle_alpha   90.00
_cell.angle_beta   90.00
_cell.angle_gamma   90.00
#
_symmetry.space_group_name_H-M   'P 1'
#
loop_
_entity.id
_entity.type
_entity.pdbx_description
1 polymer ?
#
loop_
_entity_poly.entity_id
_entity_poly.type
_entity_poly.pdbx_seq_one_letter_code
_entity_poly.pdbx_strand_id
1 'polypeptide(L)'
;MPCPEVKNVPRSLSPGGSMETVSPPLPPALMQRLVMAVMVHGIPDSQVGTAFEILVHALRHPLAYVRELAVVALAELPLGSSKRIAALVRALQDDSARVRRRAARALGDFDPPAWPAMGMLIAALRDVDGSVRRDAAGALQRFGPLAAPAAPSLVALIADPDMRTRAVASATLRSIGPAAVTALQQARLHAHAELRARIDEWLSRYALAVATTPPPGETRSLSLYSTDVLPPLPSPTHSVSPETASKNASETADPSPTLS
;
A
#
# COMPACT_ATOMS: atom_id res chain seq x y z
N MET A 1 -5.20 -94.32 15.74
CA MET A 1 -6.02 -93.40 16.54
C MET A 1 -6.66 -92.39 15.59
N PRO A 2 -7.93 -92.00 15.82
CA PRO A 2 -8.86 -91.49 14.81
C PRO A 2 -8.92 -89.96 14.69
N CYS A 3 -9.55 -89.51 13.60
CA CYS A 3 -10.17 -88.23 13.20
C CYS A 3 -10.68 -87.30 14.36
N PRO A 4 -11.03 -85.99 14.15
CA PRO A 4 -11.70 -85.51 12.93
C PRO A 4 -11.58 -84.04 12.47
N GLU A 5 -12.07 -83.89 11.24
CA GLU A 5 -12.64 -82.74 10.55
C GLU A 5 -13.91 -82.17 11.27
N VAL A 6 -14.04 -80.84 11.34
CA VAL A 6 -15.29 -80.11 11.68
C VAL A 6 -15.40 -78.92 10.73
N LYS A 7 -16.11 -79.03 9.60
CA LYS A 7 -17.52 -78.66 9.33
C LYS A 7 -17.97 -77.22 9.69
N ASN A 8 -18.32 -76.49 8.62
CA ASN A 8 -19.47 -75.57 8.42
C ASN A 8 -19.55 -74.17 9.13
N VAL A 9 -19.28 -73.09 8.37
CA VAL A 9 -20.22 -72.16 7.64
C VAL A 9 -21.49 -71.66 8.39
N PRO A 10 -22.05 -70.42 8.17
CA PRO A 10 -21.56 -69.03 8.05
C PRO A 10 -22.37 -68.04 8.95
N ARG A 11 -22.39 -66.72 8.64
CA ARG A 11 -23.20 -65.57 9.16
C ARG A 11 -22.54 -64.82 10.33
N SER A 12 -22.49 -63.48 10.38
CA SER A 12 -23.26 -62.42 9.71
C SER A 12 -22.74 -61.02 10.10
N LEU A 13 -23.12 -60.03 9.28
CA LEU A 13 -23.43 -58.63 9.63
C LEU A 13 -22.25 -57.65 9.84
N SER A 14 -22.09 -56.79 8.83
CA SER A 14 -21.48 -55.45 8.84
C SER A 14 -22.09 -54.56 9.95
N PRO A 15 -21.47 -53.41 10.30
CA PRO A 15 -21.79 -52.19 9.54
C PRO A 15 -20.68 -51.12 9.45
N GLY A 16 -20.79 -50.26 8.43
CA GLY A 16 -20.57 -48.82 8.59
C GLY A 16 -19.13 -48.32 8.68
N GLY A 17 -18.43 -48.31 7.55
CA GLY A 17 -17.31 -47.41 7.30
C GLY A 17 -17.62 -46.58 6.08
N SER A 18 -18.28 -45.44 6.27
CA SER A 18 -18.44 -44.40 5.26
C SER A 18 -17.07 -43.98 4.76
N MET A 19 -16.65 -44.54 3.62
CA MET A 19 -15.59 -43.96 2.82
C MET A 19 -16.07 -42.57 2.45
N GLU A 20 -15.45 -41.56 3.07
CA GLU A 20 -15.49 -40.18 2.59
C GLU A 20 -15.28 -40.21 1.08
N THR A 21 -16.34 -39.91 0.36
CA THR A 21 -16.30 -39.71 -1.08
C THR A 21 -15.46 -38.47 -1.31
N VAL A 22 -14.14 -38.67 -1.47
CA VAL A 22 -13.26 -37.66 -2.05
C VAL A 22 -13.76 -37.47 -3.48
N SER A 23 -14.62 -36.47 -3.64
CA SER A 23 -15.19 -36.11 -4.93
C SER A 23 -14.05 -35.95 -5.94
N PRO A 24 -14.15 -36.54 -7.16
CA PRO A 24 -13.07 -36.48 -8.12
C PRO A 24 -12.70 -35.03 -8.44
N PRO A 25 -11.41 -34.71 -8.67
CA PRO A 25 -11.00 -33.36 -9.01
C PRO A 25 -11.77 -32.91 -10.27
N LEU A 26 -12.40 -31.75 -10.19
CA LEU A 26 -13.24 -31.22 -11.25
C LEU A 26 -12.46 -31.17 -12.59
N PRO A 27 -13.08 -31.47 -13.74
CA PRO A 27 -12.38 -31.39 -15.02
C PRO A 27 -11.80 -29.98 -15.24
N PRO A 28 -10.62 -29.83 -15.85
CA PRO A 28 -9.96 -28.52 -16.03
C PRO A 28 -10.85 -27.48 -16.72
N ALA A 29 -11.63 -27.90 -17.71
CA ALA A 29 -12.59 -27.05 -18.41
C ALA A 29 -13.75 -26.59 -17.51
N LEU A 30 -14.16 -27.43 -16.55
CA LEU A 30 -15.24 -27.13 -15.61
C LEU A 30 -14.74 -26.21 -14.49
N MET A 31 -13.50 -26.39 -14.03
CA MET A 31 -12.80 -25.43 -13.16
C MET A 31 -12.66 -24.06 -13.83
N GLN A 32 -12.23 -24.03 -15.09
CA GLN A 32 -12.09 -22.78 -15.84
C GLN A 32 -13.45 -22.08 -16.06
N ARG A 33 -14.51 -22.84 -16.39
CA ARG A 33 -15.87 -22.31 -16.50
C ARG A 33 -16.43 -21.84 -15.17
N LEU A 34 -16.14 -22.52 -14.07
CA LEU A 34 -16.51 -22.08 -12.72
C LEU A 34 -15.80 -20.79 -12.38
N VAL A 35 -14.49 -20.69 -12.58
CA VAL A 35 -13.76 -19.44 -12.33
C VAL A 35 -14.33 -18.30 -13.18
N MET A 36 -14.60 -18.52 -14.46
CA MET A 36 -15.23 -17.50 -15.31
C MET A 36 -16.66 -17.17 -14.87
N ALA A 37 -17.46 -18.14 -14.43
CA ALA A 37 -18.80 -17.89 -13.92
C ALA A 37 -18.79 -17.10 -12.60
N VAL A 38 -17.84 -17.41 -11.71
CA VAL A 38 -17.57 -16.65 -10.48
C VAL A 38 -17.22 -15.19 -10.82
N MET A 39 -16.35 -14.98 -11.81
CA MET A 39 -15.89 -13.65 -12.22
C MET A 39 -16.96 -12.85 -13.00
N VAL A 40 -17.85 -13.51 -13.76
CA VAL A 40 -18.75 -12.85 -14.73
C VAL A 40 -20.21 -12.74 -14.27
N HIS A 41 -20.74 -13.73 -13.52
CA HIS A 41 -22.17 -13.78 -13.19
C HIS A 41 -22.50 -13.42 -11.73
N GLY A 42 -21.50 -13.31 -10.86
CA GLY A 42 -21.68 -13.18 -9.42
C GLY A 42 -22.11 -14.50 -8.79
N ILE A 43 -21.56 -14.80 -7.60
CA ILE A 43 -21.91 -16.01 -6.86
C ILE A 43 -23.02 -15.65 -5.86
N PRO A 44 -24.14 -16.39 -5.79
CA PRO A 44 -25.12 -16.19 -4.72
C PRO A 44 -24.46 -16.47 -3.36
N ASP A 45 -24.81 -15.69 -2.33
CA ASP A 45 -24.16 -15.75 -0.99
C ASP A 45 -24.04 -17.18 -0.41
N SER A 46 -25.04 -18.02 -0.68
CA SER A 46 -25.08 -19.43 -0.25
C SER A 46 -23.97 -20.31 -0.85
N GLN A 47 -23.39 -19.91 -1.98
CA GLN A 47 -22.37 -20.68 -2.69
C GLN A 47 -20.95 -20.13 -2.49
N VAL A 48 -20.78 -18.98 -1.83
CA VAL A 48 -19.46 -18.35 -1.63
C VAL A 48 -18.51 -19.26 -0.86
N GLY A 49 -19.02 -19.98 0.15
CA GLY A 49 -18.22 -20.97 0.90
C GLY A 49 -17.73 -22.12 0.03
N THR A 50 -18.62 -22.71 -0.78
CA THR A 50 -18.26 -23.79 -1.70
C THR A 50 -17.28 -23.31 -2.78
N ALA A 51 -17.51 -22.12 -3.33
CA ALA A 51 -16.59 -21.50 -4.29
C ALA A 51 -15.20 -21.30 -3.69
N PHE A 52 -15.11 -20.83 -2.45
CA PHE A 52 -13.83 -20.69 -1.74
C PHE A 52 -13.07 -22.02 -1.67
N GLU A 53 -13.72 -23.10 -1.23
CA GLU A 53 -13.08 -24.42 -1.12
C GLU A 53 -12.61 -24.95 -2.49
N ILE A 54 -13.42 -24.77 -3.53
CA ILE A 54 -13.04 -25.13 -4.91
C ILE A 54 -11.81 -24.34 -5.38
N LEU A 55 -11.78 -23.03 -5.12
CA LEU A 55 -10.66 -22.18 -5.53
C LEU A 55 -9.38 -22.50 -4.73
N VAL A 56 -9.50 -22.79 -3.44
CA VAL A 56 -8.37 -23.27 -2.62
C VAL A 56 -7.86 -24.61 -3.16
N HIS A 57 -8.73 -25.50 -3.63
CA HIS A 57 -8.32 -26.73 -4.29
C HIS A 57 -7.61 -26.44 -5.64
N ALA A 58 -8.11 -25.48 -6.41
CA ALA A 58 -7.53 -25.08 -7.70
C ALA A 58 -6.11 -24.49 -7.56
N LEU A 59 -5.73 -23.96 -6.39
CA LEU A 59 -4.34 -23.57 -6.10
C LEU A 59 -3.35 -24.74 -6.10
N ARG A 60 -3.79 -26.00 -6.16
CA ARG A 60 -2.93 -27.18 -6.30
C ARG A 60 -2.94 -27.78 -7.70
N HIS A 61 -3.59 -27.13 -8.66
CA HIS A 61 -3.71 -27.65 -10.01
C HIS A 61 -2.34 -27.71 -10.71
N PRO A 62 -2.04 -28.76 -11.52
CA PRO A 62 -0.75 -28.90 -12.21
C PRO A 62 -0.43 -27.71 -13.13
N LEU A 63 -1.44 -27.16 -13.79
CA LEU A 63 -1.28 -25.99 -14.66
C LEU A 63 -1.22 -24.69 -13.84
N ALA A 64 -0.08 -24.00 -13.92
CA ALA A 64 0.13 -22.71 -13.26
C ALA A 64 -0.88 -21.63 -13.66
N TYR A 65 -1.40 -21.67 -14.89
CA TYR A 65 -2.44 -20.75 -15.34
C TYR A 65 -3.74 -20.88 -14.53
N VAL A 66 -4.16 -22.11 -14.20
CA VAL A 66 -5.34 -22.35 -13.37
C VAL A 66 -5.11 -21.84 -11.95
N ARG A 67 -3.91 -22.05 -11.40
CA ARG A 67 -3.53 -21.50 -10.09
C ARG A 67 -3.54 -19.96 -10.08
N GLU A 68 -3.04 -19.33 -11.15
CA GLU A 68 -3.09 -17.87 -11.30
C GLU A 68 -4.54 -17.36 -11.30
N LEU A 69 -5.42 -17.99 -12.08
CA LEU A 69 -6.84 -17.66 -12.12
C LEU A 69 -7.52 -17.87 -10.77
N ALA A 70 -7.15 -18.93 -10.05
CA ALA A 70 -7.67 -19.18 -8.70
C ALA A 70 -7.26 -18.08 -7.71
N VAL A 71 -6.03 -17.58 -7.79
CA VAL A 71 -5.58 -16.43 -6.97
C VAL A 71 -6.41 -15.18 -7.25
N VAL A 72 -6.68 -14.87 -8.53
CA VAL A 72 -7.52 -13.72 -8.91
C VAL A 72 -8.93 -13.88 -8.35
N ALA A 73 -9.56 -15.02 -8.59
CA ALA A 73 -10.91 -15.28 -8.10
C ALA A 73 -10.99 -15.28 -6.55
N LEU A 74 -9.96 -15.79 -5.85
CA LEU A 74 -9.88 -15.72 -4.39
C LEU A 74 -9.78 -14.29 -3.89
N ALA A 75 -9.10 -13.40 -4.61
CA ALA A 75 -8.98 -12.00 -4.23
C ALA A 75 -10.32 -11.26 -4.33
N GLU A 76 -11.11 -11.55 -5.38
CA GLU A 76 -12.38 -10.88 -5.65
C GLU A 76 -13.60 -11.51 -4.95
N LEU A 77 -13.41 -12.67 -4.31
CA LEU A 77 -14.50 -13.39 -3.66
C LEU A 77 -15.14 -12.57 -2.52
N PRO A 78 -16.47 -12.42 -2.46
CA PRO A 78 -17.18 -11.67 -1.40
C PRO A 78 -17.23 -12.47 -0.09
N LEU A 79 -16.06 -12.82 0.45
CA LEU A 79 -15.86 -13.61 1.66
C LEU A 79 -15.05 -12.80 2.69
N GLY A 80 -15.19 -13.11 3.99
CA GLY A 80 -14.34 -12.54 5.03
C GLY A 80 -12.83 -12.60 4.69
N SER A 81 -12.12 -11.49 4.90
CA SER A 81 -10.74 -11.29 4.44
C SER A 81 -9.75 -12.31 5.02
N SER A 82 -9.95 -12.76 6.27
CA SER A 82 -9.03 -13.69 6.95
C SER A 82 -8.77 -14.99 6.17
N LYS A 83 -9.83 -15.66 5.69
CA LYS A 83 -9.70 -16.92 4.92
C LYS A 83 -8.99 -16.69 3.58
N ARG A 84 -9.34 -15.60 2.89
CA ARG A 84 -8.72 -15.22 1.61
C ARG A 84 -7.24 -14.91 1.79
N ILE A 85 -6.88 -14.12 2.80
CA ILE A 85 -5.48 -13.79 3.12
C ILE A 85 -4.68 -15.07 3.37
N ALA A 86 -5.19 -16.02 4.15
CA ALA A 86 -4.49 -17.28 4.41
C ALA A 86 -4.22 -18.09 3.13
N ALA A 87 -5.19 -18.14 2.20
CA ALA A 87 -5.01 -18.82 0.92
C ALA A 87 -3.99 -18.11 0.02
N LEU A 88 -4.06 -16.77 -0.07
CA LEU A 88 -3.15 -15.96 -0.86
C LEU A 88 -1.71 -15.97 -0.32
N VAL A 89 -1.55 -16.03 1.00
CA VAL A 89 -0.23 -16.19 1.65
C VAL A 89 0.44 -17.50 1.23
N ARG A 90 -0.31 -18.60 1.05
CA ARG A 90 0.25 -19.84 0.49
C ARG A 90 0.65 -19.67 -0.98
N ALA A 91 -0.14 -18.95 -1.76
CA ALA A 91 0.14 -18.69 -3.18
C ALA A 91 1.39 -17.82 -3.41
N LEU A 92 1.87 -17.07 -2.41
CA LEU A 92 3.17 -16.40 -2.45
C LEU A 92 4.36 -17.36 -2.52
N GLN A 93 4.17 -18.64 -2.21
CA GLN A 93 5.22 -19.67 -2.22
C GLN A 93 5.13 -20.61 -3.44
N ASP A 94 4.28 -20.29 -4.42
CA ASP A 94 4.10 -21.10 -5.62
C ASP A 94 5.36 -21.14 -6.50
N ASP A 95 5.63 -22.24 -7.19
CA ASP A 95 6.76 -22.36 -8.10
C ASP A 95 6.70 -21.36 -9.26
N SER A 96 5.49 -20.97 -9.69
CA SER A 96 5.27 -20.02 -10.76
C SER A 96 5.34 -18.57 -10.28
N ALA A 97 6.29 -17.81 -10.83
CA ALA A 97 6.42 -16.38 -10.58
C ALA A 97 5.13 -15.59 -10.91
N ARG A 98 4.35 -16.05 -11.91
CA ARG A 98 3.06 -15.42 -12.24
C ARG A 98 2.06 -15.53 -11.09
N VAL A 99 1.99 -16.70 -10.44
CA VAL A 99 1.10 -16.96 -9.31
C VAL A 99 1.55 -16.14 -8.10
N ARG A 100 2.85 -16.20 -7.75
CA ARG A 100 3.42 -15.42 -6.64
C ARG A 100 3.19 -13.93 -6.80
N ARG A 101 3.42 -13.38 -8.00
CA ARG A 101 3.19 -11.96 -8.30
C ARG A 101 1.73 -11.58 -8.11
N ARG A 102 0.79 -12.38 -8.62
CA ARG A 102 -0.65 -12.11 -8.44
C ARG A 102 -1.04 -12.16 -6.97
N ALA A 103 -0.51 -13.11 -6.21
CA ALA A 103 -0.76 -13.21 -4.78
C ALA A 103 -0.25 -11.97 -4.02
N ALA A 104 0.96 -11.51 -4.32
CA ALA A 104 1.53 -10.30 -3.72
C ALA A 104 0.65 -9.06 -3.99
N ARG A 105 0.24 -8.87 -5.25
CA ARG A 105 -0.66 -7.78 -5.63
C ARG A 105 -1.99 -7.86 -4.89
N ALA A 106 -2.65 -9.02 -4.92
CA ALA A 106 -3.94 -9.23 -4.27
C ALA A 106 -3.87 -8.96 -2.76
N LEU A 107 -2.79 -9.36 -2.09
CA LEU A 107 -2.58 -9.09 -0.67
C LEU A 107 -2.42 -7.60 -0.36
N GLY A 108 -1.88 -6.82 -1.31
CA GLY A 108 -1.84 -5.36 -1.22
C GLY A 108 -3.19 -4.69 -1.48
N ASP A 109 -4.14 -5.37 -2.14
CA ASP A 109 -5.47 -4.84 -2.45
C ASP A 109 -6.47 -4.91 -1.28
N PHE A 110 -6.10 -5.54 -0.16
CA PHE A 110 -6.95 -5.57 1.03
C PHE A 110 -6.97 -4.23 1.77
N ASP A 111 -8.18 -3.81 2.13
CA ASP A 111 -8.45 -2.73 3.07
C ASP A 111 -9.39 -3.25 4.17
N PRO A 112 -8.99 -3.29 5.45
CA PRO A 112 -7.68 -2.89 5.97
C PRO A 112 -6.52 -3.78 5.46
N PRO A 113 -5.26 -3.29 5.50
CA PRO A 113 -4.09 -4.02 5.02
C PRO A 113 -3.96 -5.43 5.62
N ALA A 114 -3.54 -6.39 4.79
CA ALA A 114 -3.42 -7.80 5.16
C ALA A 114 -2.25 -8.08 6.12
N TRP A 115 -2.35 -7.62 7.38
CA TRP A 115 -1.29 -7.77 8.40
C TRP A 115 -0.69 -9.18 8.51
N PRO A 116 -1.48 -10.28 8.51
CA PRO A 116 -0.94 -11.63 8.57
C PRO A 116 0.00 -12.01 7.41
N ALA A 117 -0.06 -11.28 6.29
CA ALA A 117 0.79 -11.52 5.13
C ALA A 117 2.13 -10.77 5.16
N MET A 118 2.34 -9.85 6.11
CA MET A 118 3.51 -8.96 6.17
C MET A 118 4.84 -9.73 6.08
N GLY A 119 5.00 -10.77 6.90
CA GLY A 119 6.24 -11.57 6.91
C GLY A 119 6.52 -12.23 5.56
N MET A 120 5.48 -12.73 4.88
CA MET A 120 5.64 -13.36 3.57
C MET A 120 5.86 -12.34 2.45
N LEU A 121 5.25 -11.16 2.53
CA LEU A 121 5.54 -10.05 1.60
C LEU A 121 6.98 -9.56 1.76
N ILE A 122 7.50 -9.49 2.99
CA ILE A 122 8.91 -9.16 3.25
C ILE A 122 9.85 -10.21 2.65
N ALA A 123 9.52 -11.49 2.76
CA ALA A 123 10.29 -12.55 2.11
C ALA A 123 10.26 -12.43 0.58
N ALA A 124 9.10 -12.09 -0.01
CA ALA A 124 8.92 -11.91 -1.45
C ALA A 124 9.70 -10.70 -2.02
N LEU A 125 10.18 -9.78 -1.19
CA LEU A 125 11.13 -8.73 -1.63
C LEU A 125 12.46 -9.29 -2.13
N ARG A 126 12.78 -10.56 -1.84
CA ARG A 126 14.01 -11.23 -2.28
C ARG A 126 13.74 -12.28 -3.37
N ASP A 127 12.56 -12.25 -3.98
CA ASP A 127 12.21 -13.19 -5.05
C ASP A 127 13.16 -13.07 -6.24
N VAL A 128 13.41 -14.18 -6.93
CA VAL A 128 14.23 -14.19 -8.15
C VAL A 128 13.59 -13.35 -9.26
N ASP A 129 12.25 -13.32 -9.32
CA ASP A 129 11.50 -12.57 -10.31
C ASP A 129 11.29 -11.11 -9.88
N GLY A 130 11.76 -10.18 -10.70
CA GLY A 130 11.66 -8.75 -10.41
C GLY A 130 10.22 -8.23 -10.36
N SER A 131 9.28 -8.85 -11.09
CA SER A 131 7.87 -8.46 -10.99
C SER A 131 7.25 -8.88 -9.67
N VAL A 132 7.67 -10.01 -9.10
CA VAL A 132 7.26 -10.42 -7.74
C VAL A 132 7.81 -9.45 -6.71
N ARG A 133 9.11 -9.10 -6.77
CA ARG A 133 9.73 -8.13 -5.85
C ARG A 133 9.01 -6.78 -5.88
N ARG A 134 8.72 -6.27 -7.09
CA ARG A 134 8.00 -5.00 -7.28
C ARG A 134 6.58 -5.04 -6.70
N ASP A 135 5.81 -6.07 -7.02
CA ASP A 135 4.42 -6.16 -6.56
C ASP A 135 4.36 -6.39 -5.04
N ALA A 136 5.34 -7.09 -4.44
CA ALA A 136 5.49 -7.20 -2.98
C ALA A 136 5.85 -5.85 -2.32
N ALA A 137 6.77 -5.08 -2.90
CA ALA A 137 7.10 -3.74 -2.42
C ALA A 137 5.90 -2.78 -2.51
N GLY A 138 5.12 -2.88 -3.59
CA GLY A 138 3.89 -2.11 -3.78
C GLY A 138 2.78 -2.52 -2.82
N ALA A 139 2.67 -3.81 -2.49
CA ALA A 139 1.75 -4.29 -1.46
C ALA A 139 2.11 -3.69 -0.09
N LEU A 140 3.39 -3.76 0.29
CA LEU A 140 3.89 -3.19 1.55
C LEU A 140 3.74 -1.66 1.62
N GLN A 141 3.73 -0.96 0.48
CA GLN A 141 3.44 0.48 0.45
C GLN A 141 2.06 0.79 1.03
N ARG A 142 1.07 -0.08 0.81
CA ARG A 142 -0.31 0.12 1.28
C ARG A 142 -0.46 -0.07 2.79
N PHE A 143 0.52 -0.68 3.43
CA PHE A 143 0.59 -0.79 4.89
C PHE A 143 1.11 0.51 5.52
N GLY A 144 1.69 1.41 4.71
CA GLY A 144 2.18 2.72 5.17
C GLY A 144 3.23 2.58 6.29
N PRO A 145 3.10 3.32 7.41
CA PRO A 145 4.01 3.22 8.55
C PRO A 145 4.09 1.82 9.17
N LEU A 146 3.04 1.00 9.06
CA LEU A 146 3.03 -0.35 9.62
C LEU A 146 4.05 -1.28 8.92
N ALA A 147 4.49 -0.95 7.71
CA ALA A 147 5.54 -1.68 6.99
C ALA A 147 6.96 -1.37 7.48
N ALA A 148 7.15 -0.66 8.61
CA ALA A 148 8.47 -0.42 9.19
C ALA A 148 9.38 -1.67 9.30
N PRO A 149 8.88 -2.87 9.66
CA PRO A 149 9.70 -4.09 9.68
C PRO A 149 10.28 -4.48 8.30
N ALA A 150 9.69 -4.02 7.20
CA ALA A 150 10.16 -4.28 5.84
C ALA A 150 11.30 -3.36 5.41
N ALA A 151 11.56 -2.27 6.14
CA ALA A 151 12.51 -1.24 5.72
C ALA A 151 13.90 -1.81 5.36
N PRO A 152 14.55 -2.68 6.16
CA PRO A 152 15.86 -3.22 5.81
C PRO A 152 15.88 -3.98 4.47
N SER A 153 14.83 -4.76 4.19
CA SER A 153 14.71 -5.50 2.92
C SER A 153 14.41 -4.57 1.74
N LEU A 154 13.65 -3.49 1.95
CA LEU A 154 13.38 -2.48 0.93
C LEU A 154 14.62 -1.64 0.60
N VAL A 155 15.51 -1.41 1.56
CA VAL A 155 16.78 -0.72 1.31
C VAL A 155 17.63 -1.48 0.29
N ALA A 156 17.68 -2.80 0.34
CA ALA A 156 18.39 -3.58 -0.67
C ALA A 156 17.81 -3.38 -2.09
N LEU A 157 16.49 -3.19 -2.21
CA LEU A 157 15.80 -2.99 -3.49
C LEU A 157 15.97 -1.59 -4.08
N ILE A 158 16.47 -0.60 -3.33
CA ILE A 158 16.72 0.70 -3.94
C ILE A 158 17.84 0.61 -4.97
N ALA A 159 18.68 -0.42 -4.95
CA ALA A 159 19.73 -0.74 -5.93
C ALA A 159 19.37 -1.92 -6.86
N ASP A 160 18.10 -2.32 -6.92
CA ASP A 160 17.64 -3.40 -7.80
C ASP A 160 17.96 -3.12 -9.28
N PRO A 161 18.35 -4.10 -10.11
CA PRO A 161 18.60 -3.86 -11.54
C PRO A 161 17.40 -3.26 -12.27
N ASP A 162 16.16 -3.61 -11.88
CA ASP A 162 14.95 -3.07 -12.51
C ASP A 162 14.60 -1.68 -11.97
N MET A 163 14.58 -0.69 -12.87
CA MET A 163 14.20 0.69 -12.57
C MET A 163 12.83 0.81 -11.88
N ARG A 164 11.85 0.01 -12.30
CA ARG A 164 10.51 0.07 -11.72
C ARG A 164 10.50 -0.43 -10.28
N THR A 165 11.19 -1.53 -10.01
CA THR A 165 11.38 -2.06 -8.65
C THR A 165 12.04 -1.03 -7.73
N ARG A 166 13.10 -0.35 -8.19
CA ARG A 166 13.75 0.71 -7.41
C ARG A 166 12.83 1.88 -7.08
N ALA A 167 12.00 2.30 -8.05
CA ALA A 167 11.06 3.40 -7.87
C ALA A 167 9.99 3.05 -6.83
N VAL A 168 9.43 1.84 -6.91
CA VAL A 168 8.44 1.35 -5.95
C VAL A 168 9.06 1.22 -4.57
N ALA A 169 10.23 0.58 -4.43
CA ALA A 169 10.93 0.47 -3.14
C ALA A 169 11.20 1.84 -2.49
N SER A 170 11.62 2.82 -3.29
CA SER A 170 11.86 4.19 -2.82
C SER A 170 10.57 4.87 -2.34
N ALA A 171 9.44 4.62 -3.02
CA ALA A 171 8.13 5.14 -2.62
C ALA A 171 7.61 4.45 -1.36
N THR A 172 7.80 3.13 -1.23
CA THR A 172 7.46 2.36 -0.03
C THR A 172 8.26 2.82 1.19
N LEU A 173 9.57 3.05 1.05
CA LEU A 173 10.38 3.62 2.14
C LEU A 173 9.85 5.01 2.56
N ARG A 174 9.37 5.81 1.60
CA ARG A 174 8.78 7.12 1.90
C ARG A 174 7.45 7.00 2.66
N SER A 175 6.60 6.03 2.31
CA SER A 175 5.34 5.79 3.03
C SER A 175 5.53 5.20 4.42
N ILE A 176 6.65 4.51 4.66
CA ILE A 176 7.06 4.06 6.00
C ILE A 176 7.48 5.26 6.87
N GLY A 177 8.12 6.27 6.28
CA GLY A 177 8.48 7.51 6.97
C GLY A 177 9.79 7.42 7.76
N PRO A 178 9.90 8.07 8.94
CA PRO A 178 11.17 8.21 9.67
C PRO A 178 11.87 6.88 10.01
N ALA A 179 11.12 5.80 10.23
CA ALA A 179 11.70 4.47 10.48
C ALA A 179 12.55 3.97 9.30
N ALA A 180 12.22 4.37 8.06
CA ALA A 180 13.02 4.06 6.88
C ALA A 180 14.36 4.80 6.87
N VAL A 181 14.41 6.03 7.39
CA VAL A 181 15.65 6.82 7.52
C VAL A 181 16.64 6.11 8.41
N THR A 182 16.19 5.59 9.55
CA THR A 182 17.05 4.82 10.48
C THR A 182 17.60 3.58 9.80
N ALA A 183 16.77 2.81 9.09
CA ALA A 183 17.21 1.62 8.36
C ALA A 183 18.24 1.94 7.26
N LEU A 184 18.03 3.04 6.53
CA LEU A 184 18.96 3.53 5.50
C LEU A 184 20.30 3.96 6.10
N GLN A 185 20.29 4.68 7.22
CA GLN A 185 21.51 5.09 7.93
C GLN A 185 22.32 3.89 8.41
N GLN A 186 21.65 2.88 8.97
CA GLN A 186 22.31 1.63 9.39
C GLN A 186 22.90 0.88 8.19
N ALA A 187 22.15 0.74 7.10
CA ALA A 187 22.62 0.06 5.90
C ALA A 187 23.81 0.78 5.24
N ARG A 188 23.83 2.12 5.29
CA ARG A 188 24.91 2.95 4.74
C ARG A 188 26.29 2.61 5.32
N LEU A 189 26.35 2.21 6.60
CA LEU A 189 27.60 1.88 7.30
C LEU A 189 28.35 0.69 6.67
N HIS A 190 27.62 -0.27 6.11
CA HIS A 190 28.17 -1.53 5.59
C HIS A 190 27.91 -1.72 4.09
N ALA A 191 27.30 -0.75 3.41
CA ALA A 191 26.94 -0.85 2.01
C ALA A 191 28.15 -0.66 1.06
N HIS A 192 28.11 -1.31 -0.09
CA HIS A 192 29.06 -1.08 -1.19
C HIS A 192 28.84 0.30 -1.85
N ALA A 193 29.77 0.73 -2.71
CA ALA A 193 29.77 2.08 -3.28
C ALA A 193 28.45 2.48 -3.95
N GLU A 194 27.91 1.62 -4.83
CA GLU A 194 26.65 1.90 -5.53
C GLU A 194 25.46 2.05 -4.57
N LEU A 195 25.27 1.10 -3.64
CA LEU A 195 24.16 1.17 -2.70
C LEU A 195 24.29 2.40 -1.80
N ARG A 196 25.49 2.74 -1.32
CA ARG A 196 25.74 3.97 -0.53
C ARG A 196 25.35 5.23 -1.31
N ALA A 197 25.77 5.36 -2.56
CA ALA A 197 25.42 6.53 -3.39
C ALA A 197 23.89 6.67 -3.55
N ARG A 198 23.19 5.54 -3.71
CA ARG A 198 21.73 5.53 -3.86
C ARG A 198 21.00 5.81 -2.55
N ILE A 199 21.53 5.36 -1.41
CA ILE A 199 21.06 5.72 -0.08
C ILE A 199 21.19 7.24 0.12
N ASP A 200 22.35 7.81 -0.20
CA ASP A 200 22.63 9.23 -0.01
C ASP A 200 21.71 10.11 -0.87
N GLU A 201 21.51 9.72 -2.13
CA GLU A 201 20.55 10.38 -3.02
C GLU A 201 19.12 10.29 -2.49
N TRP A 202 18.71 9.12 -1.97
CA TRP A 202 17.37 8.97 -1.40
C TRP A 202 17.19 9.84 -0.15
N LEU A 203 18.17 9.86 0.77
CA LEU A 203 18.12 10.65 2.00
C LEU A 203 18.06 12.15 1.71
N SER A 204 18.83 12.63 0.73
CA SER A 204 18.79 14.02 0.27
C SER A 204 17.40 14.41 -0.23
N ARG A 205 16.80 13.60 -1.10
CA ARG A 205 15.44 13.84 -1.62
C ARG A 205 14.39 13.78 -0.52
N TYR A 206 14.53 12.86 0.43
CA TYR A 206 13.60 12.74 1.55
C TYR A 206 13.66 13.99 2.45
N ALA A 207 14.86 14.46 2.80
CA ALA A 207 15.04 15.66 3.60
C ALA A 207 14.45 16.90 2.92
N LEU A 208 14.67 17.06 1.61
CA LEU A 208 14.07 18.16 0.83
C LEU A 208 12.54 18.09 0.85
N ALA A 209 11.96 16.91 0.62
CA ALA A 209 10.51 16.72 0.62
C ALA A 209 9.88 17.09 1.97
N VAL A 210 10.50 16.65 3.08
CA VAL A 210 10.03 16.98 4.43
C VAL A 210 10.14 18.49 4.70
N ALA A 211 11.25 19.14 4.33
CA ALA A 211 11.43 20.58 4.51
C ALA A 211 10.44 21.44 3.70
N THR A 212 10.00 20.96 2.53
CA THR A 212 9.01 21.65 1.70
C THR A 212 7.57 21.42 2.11
N THR A 213 7.31 20.50 3.05
CA THR A 213 5.95 20.22 3.54
C THR A 213 5.63 21.21 4.66
N PRO A 214 4.72 22.19 4.47
CA PRO A 214 4.38 23.13 5.53
C PRO A 214 3.76 22.39 6.71
N PRO A 215 4.05 22.79 7.97
CA PRO A 215 3.43 22.19 9.13
C PRO A 215 1.89 22.35 9.04
N PRO A 216 1.11 21.33 9.44
CA PRO A 216 -0.34 21.42 9.43
C PRO A 216 -0.77 22.56 10.38
N GLY A 217 -1.27 23.66 9.80
CA GLY A 217 -1.73 24.84 10.55
C GLY A 217 -1.25 26.19 10.00
N GLU A 218 -0.20 26.23 9.17
CA GLU A 218 0.25 27.47 8.53
C GLU A 218 -0.34 27.58 7.11
N THR A 219 -1.60 28.00 7.03
CA THR A 219 -2.06 28.71 5.83
C THR A 219 -1.17 29.95 5.70
N ARG A 220 -0.25 29.94 4.74
CA ARG A 220 0.39 31.17 4.26
C ARG A 220 -0.74 32.08 3.76
N SER A 221 -1.19 32.98 4.62
CA SER A 221 -1.93 34.16 4.23
C SER A 221 -1.04 34.92 3.27
N LEU A 222 -1.25 34.70 1.97
CA LEU A 222 -0.72 35.56 0.93
C LEU A 222 -1.44 36.92 1.08
N SER A 223 -0.97 37.74 2.02
CA SER A 223 -1.22 39.18 2.01
C SER A 223 -0.42 39.76 0.84
N LEU A 224 -0.95 39.56 -0.36
CA LEU A 224 -0.78 40.51 -1.44
C LEU A 224 -1.78 41.64 -1.14
N TYR A 225 -1.28 42.87 -1.12
CA TYR A 225 -1.93 44.10 -0.63
C TYR A 225 -1.80 44.35 0.87
N SER A 226 -0.74 45.06 1.25
CA SER A 226 -0.90 46.18 2.16
C SER A 226 0.02 47.31 1.69
N THR A 227 -0.60 48.30 1.08
CA THR A 227 -0.05 49.59 0.67
C THR A 227 0.79 50.23 1.77
N ASP A 228 1.88 50.86 1.36
CA ASP A 228 2.65 51.85 2.11
C ASP A 228 1.73 52.75 2.95
N VAL A 229 1.85 52.63 4.27
CA VAL A 229 1.46 53.70 5.20
C VAL A 229 2.71 54.07 5.98
N LEU A 230 3.31 55.18 5.53
CA LEU A 230 4.35 55.94 6.20
C LEU A 230 3.98 56.17 7.67
N PRO A 231 4.88 55.98 8.66
CA PRO A 231 4.58 56.31 10.04
C PRO A 231 4.48 57.84 10.23
N PRO A 232 3.55 58.33 11.08
CA PRO A 232 3.35 59.77 11.28
C PRO A 232 4.48 60.41 12.09
N LEU A 233 4.91 61.60 11.68
CA LEU A 233 5.88 62.44 12.38
C LEU A 233 5.34 62.93 13.75
N PRO A 234 6.20 63.11 14.77
CA PRO A 234 5.77 63.63 16.08
C PRO A 234 5.47 65.15 16.04
N SER A 235 4.38 65.53 16.71
CA SER A 235 3.85 66.90 16.83
C SER A 235 4.72 67.84 17.71
N PRO A 236 4.69 69.17 17.50
CA PRO A 236 5.69 70.10 18.01
C PRO A 236 5.40 70.62 19.43
N THR A 237 6.44 70.75 20.25
CA THR A 237 6.42 71.48 21.52
C THR A 237 6.72 72.96 21.30
N HIS A 238 5.82 73.83 21.77
CA HIS A 238 5.96 75.29 21.84
C HIS A 238 7.18 75.73 22.66
N SER A 239 8.01 76.64 22.10
CA SER A 239 8.70 77.67 22.88
C SER A 239 9.21 78.81 21.98
N VAL A 240 8.53 79.97 22.09
CA VAL A 240 9.01 81.37 22.05
C VAL A 240 9.78 81.92 20.81
N SER A 241 9.05 82.76 20.05
CA SER A 241 9.30 84.06 19.38
C SER A 241 10.67 84.79 19.46
N PRO A 242 10.89 85.93 18.74
CA PRO A 242 10.31 86.46 17.47
C PRO A 242 11.38 86.98 16.47
N GLU A 243 11.01 87.30 15.21
CA GLU A 243 11.19 88.64 14.59
C GLU A 243 10.95 88.69 13.07
N THR A 244 10.09 89.65 12.71
CA THR A 244 10.10 90.53 11.52
C THR A 244 9.73 90.03 10.10
N ALA A 245 8.57 90.56 9.69
CA ALA A 245 8.35 91.39 8.51
C ALA A 245 8.29 90.75 7.11
N SER A 246 7.09 90.78 6.50
CA SER A 246 6.69 91.84 5.55
C SER A 246 5.79 91.29 4.43
N LYS A 247 4.59 91.89 4.30
CA LYS A 247 3.81 92.20 3.08
C LYS A 247 3.57 91.06 2.06
N ASN A 248 2.39 90.86 1.48
CA ASN A 248 1.31 91.79 1.16
C ASN A 248 0.13 90.95 0.60
N ALA A 249 -1.10 91.48 0.75
CA ALA A 249 -2.19 91.57 -0.25
C ALA A 249 -2.58 90.30 -1.07
N SER A 250 -3.84 89.95 -1.32
CA SER A 250 -5.12 90.66 -1.26
C SER A 250 -6.19 89.70 -1.82
N GLU A 251 -7.44 89.88 -1.37
CA GLU A 251 -8.69 89.69 -2.15
C GLU A 251 -9.04 88.28 -2.68
N THR A 252 -10.28 87.77 -2.62
CA THR A 252 -11.59 88.33 -2.27
C THR A 252 -12.60 87.17 -2.15
N ALA A 253 -13.58 87.38 -1.26
CA ALA A 253 -15.00 87.02 -1.37
C ALA A 253 -15.42 85.54 -1.59
N ASP A 254 -15.80 84.90 -0.47
CA ASP A 254 -17.18 84.46 -0.11
C ASP A 254 -18.36 84.83 -1.06
N PRO A 255 -19.59 84.28 -0.88
CA PRO A 255 -20.01 83.03 -0.22
C PRO A 255 -21.00 82.20 -1.08
N SER A 256 -21.22 80.93 -0.68
CA SER A 256 -22.49 80.20 -0.39
C SER A 256 -23.87 80.76 -0.88
N PRO A 257 -25.01 80.03 -0.75
CA PRO A 257 -25.26 78.58 -0.66
C PRO A 257 -26.52 78.08 -1.45
N THR A 258 -26.76 76.76 -1.37
CA THR A 258 -28.07 76.04 -1.28
C THR A 258 -29.19 76.15 -2.33
N LEU A 259 -29.62 74.95 -2.74
CA LEU A 259 -31.01 74.46 -2.91
C LEU A 259 -31.91 75.11 -3.99
N SER A 260 -32.24 74.34 -5.02
CA SER A 260 -33.55 73.66 -5.19
C SER A 260 -33.57 72.83 -6.47
#